data_AF-A0A961FMS4-F1
#
_entry.id   AF-A0A961FMS4-F1
#
_cell.length_a   1.000
_cell.length_b   1.000
_cell.length_c   1.000
_cell.angle_alpha   90.00
_cell.angle_beta   90.00
_cell.angle_gamma   90.00
#
_symmetry.space_group_name_H-M   'P 1'
#
loop_
_entity.id
_entity.type
_entity.pdbx_description
1 polymer ?
#
loop_
_entity_poly.entity_id
_entity_poly.type
_entity_poly.pdbx_seq_one_letter_code
_entity_poly.pdbx_strand_id
1 'polypeptide(L)' 'MPTPSEHKTVQAWILEYAEAIGWTVGSCEEAERRRGIVAMTNGEFRMTHASLFFDALLDAKVREFNPRFREITRLP' A
#
# COMPACT_ATOMS: atom_id res chain seq x y z
N MET A 1 -19.99 -31.11 1.23
CA MET A 1 -18.99 -30.04 1.48
C MET A 1 -18.31 -29.73 0.17
N PRO A 2 -18.21 -28.46 -0.27
CA PRO A 2 -17.53 -28.17 -1.54
C PRO A 2 -16.05 -28.52 -1.38
N THR A 3 -15.51 -29.27 -2.34
CA THR A 3 -14.09 -29.65 -2.36
C THR A 3 -13.26 -28.36 -2.45
N PRO A 4 -12.34 -28.10 -1.52
CA PRO A 4 -11.43 -26.98 -1.64
C PRO A 4 -10.60 -27.17 -2.90
N SER A 5 -10.67 -26.25 -3.86
CA SER A 5 -9.72 -26.20 -4.97
C SER A 5 -8.41 -25.60 -4.46
N GLU A 6 -7.27 -26.02 -5.02
CA GLU A 6 -5.92 -25.55 -4.61
C GLU A 6 -5.83 -24.01 -4.54
N HIS A 7 -6.50 -23.31 -5.46
CA HIS A 7 -6.56 -21.85 -5.49
C HIS A 7 -7.18 -21.23 -4.23
N LYS A 8 -8.19 -21.86 -3.62
CA LYS A 8 -8.79 -21.39 -2.37
C LYS A 8 -7.81 -21.52 -1.21
N THR A 9 -6.98 -22.55 -1.23
CA THR A 9 -5.97 -22.79 -0.21
C THR A 9 -4.82 -21.80 -0.32
N VAL A 10 -4.33 -21.52 -1.53
CA VAL A 10 -3.26 -20.53 -1.75
C VAL A 10 -3.72 -19.12 -1.38
N GLN A 11 -4.93 -18.72 -1.79
CA GLN A 11 -5.48 -17.42 -1.41
C GLN A 11 -5.64 -17.29 0.11
N ALA A 12 -6.14 -18.34 0.78
CA ALA A 12 -6.27 -18.35 2.23
C ALA A 12 -4.90 -18.20 2.92
N TRP A 13 -3.87 -18.90 2.45
CA TRP A 13 -2.52 -18.80 3.01
C TRP A 13 -1.88 -17.43 2.79
N ILE A 14 -2.13 -16.78 1.65
CA ILE A 14 -1.64 -15.42 1.41
C ILE A 14 -2.29 -14.45 2.39
N LEU A 15 -3.60 -14.56 2.62
CA LEU A 15 -4.31 -13.70 3.56
C LEU A 15 -3.87 -13.95 5.00
N GLU A 16 -3.75 -15.22 5.40
CA GLU A 16 -3.27 -15.62 6.72
C GLU A 16 -1.84 -15.13 6.98
N TYR A 17 -0.95 -15.29 5.99
CA TYR A 17 0.43 -14.79 6.09
C TYR A 17 0.48 -13.27 6.17
N ALA A 18 -0.33 -12.57 5.37
CA ALA A 18 -0.43 -11.11 5.41
C ALA A 18 -0.86 -10.63 6.81
N GLU A 19 -1.89 -11.24 7.39
CA GLU A 19 -2.33 -10.94 8.76
C GLU A 19 -1.23 -11.24 9.79
N ALA A 20 -0.52 -12.37 9.66
CA ALA A 20 0.53 -12.78 10.58
C ALA A 20 1.73 -11.80 10.61
N ILE A 21 2.05 -11.16 9.47
CA ILE A 21 3.09 -10.11 9.41
C ILE A 21 2.56 -8.71 9.73
N GLY A 22 1.31 -8.60 10.16
CA GLY A 22 0.66 -7.35 10.55
C GLY A 22 0.16 -6.50 9.38
N TRP A 23 0.02 -7.07 8.18
CA TRP A 23 -0.61 -6.37 7.06
C TRP A 23 -2.13 -6.40 7.23
N THR A 24 -2.76 -5.26 6.96
CA THR A 24 -4.22 -5.12 6.99
C THR A 24 -4.79 -5.24 5.58
N VAL A 25 -5.71 -6.18 5.38
CA VAL A 25 -6.45 -6.31 4.12
C VAL A 25 -7.56 -5.26 4.09
N GLY A 26 -7.60 -4.43 3.04
CA GLY A 26 -8.59 -3.37 2.85
C GLY A 26 -9.21 -3.39 1.46
N SER A 27 -10.18 -2.51 1.20
CA SER A 27 -10.75 -2.37 -0.15
C SER A 27 -9.77 -1.71 -1.11
N CYS A 28 -9.95 -1.95 -2.41
CA CYS A 28 -9.16 -1.30 -3.44
C CYS A 28 -9.33 0.23 -3.36
N GLU A 29 -10.55 0.74 -3.17
CA GLU A 29 -10.78 2.18 -3.07
C GLU A 29 -10.05 2.83 -1.89
N GLU A 30 -10.02 2.14 -0.73
CA GLU A 30 -9.30 2.61 0.45
C GLU A 30 -7.78 2.70 0.19
N ALA A 31 -7.22 1.70 -0.50
CA ALA A 31 -5.82 1.69 -0.87
C ALA A 31 -5.48 2.79 -1.90
N GLU A 32 -6.32 2.99 -2.92
CA GLU A 32 -6.16 4.05 -3.91
C GLU A 32 -6.23 5.44 -3.26
N ARG A 33 -7.20 5.66 -2.37
CA ARG A 33 -7.32 6.90 -1.58
C ARG A 33 -6.06 7.20 -0.77
N ARG A 34 -5.47 6.19 -0.13
CA ARG A 34 -4.19 6.33 0.62
C ARG A 34 -3.00 6.64 -0.29
N ARG A 35 -3.02 6.22 -1.56
CA ARG A 35 -2.00 6.58 -2.55
C ARG A 35 -2.14 8.00 -3.07
N GLY A 36 -3.17 8.74 -2.66
CA GLY A 36 -3.51 10.04 -3.23
C GLY A 36 -4.09 9.94 -4.65
N ILE A 37 -4.49 8.73 -5.08
CA ILE A 37 -5.13 8.52 -6.38
C ILE A 37 -6.58 9.00 -6.23
N VAL A 38 -6.85 10.21 -6.69
CA VAL A 38 -8.22 10.67 -6.93
C VAL A 38 -8.78 9.82 -8.08
N ALA A 39 -10.03 9.38 -7.97
CA ALA A 39 -10.74 8.61 -8.99
C ALA A 39 -10.84 9.39 -10.31
N MET A 40 -9.75 9.44 -11.06
CA MET A 40 -9.70 10.00 -12.41
C MET A 40 -10.15 8.91 -13.37
N THR A 41 -10.95 9.32 -14.35
CA THR A 41 -11.71 8.46 -15.27
C THR A 41 -10.84 7.79 -16.34
N ASN A 42 -9.56 8.14 -16.41
CA ASN A 42 -8.60 7.78 -17.43
C ASN A 42 -7.44 6.97 -16.81
N GLY A 43 -7.43 5.66 -17.10
CA GLY A 43 -6.50 4.66 -16.54
C GLY A 43 -5.02 5.03 -16.57
N GLU A 44 -4.58 5.67 -17.66
CA GLU A 44 -3.17 6.03 -17.86
C GLU A 44 -2.72 7.20 -16.98
N PHE A 45 -3.59 8.18 -16.71
CA PHE A 45 -3.25 9.34 -15.88
C PHE A 45 -3.27 9.00 -14.37
N ARG A 46 -4.00 7.94 -13.99
CA ARG A 46 -4.09 7.44 -12.60
C ARG A 46 -2.76 6.95 -12.05
N MET A 47 -1.90 6.37 -12.89
CA MET A 47 -0.63 5.77 -12.46
C MET A 47 0.52 6.78 -12.43
N THR A 48 0.47 7.81 -13.27
CA THR A 48 1.56 8.81 -13.39
C THR A 48 1.67 9.73 -12.17
N HIS A 49 0.57 9.97 -11.45
CA HIS A 49 0.53 10.83 -10.26
C HIS A 49 0.39 10.07 -8.94
N ALA A 50 0.36 8.73 -8.97
CA ALA A 50 0.33 7.93 -7.77
C ALA A 50 1.71 7.91 -7.11
N SER A 51 1.79 8.18 -5.81
CA SER A 51 3.03 7.92 -5.06
C SER A 51 3.31 6.41 -5.10
N LEU A 52 4.48 6.04 -5.64
CA LEU A 52 4.93 4.65 -5.72
C LEU A 52 5.13 4.05 -4.32
N PHE A 53 5.60 4.87 -3.38
CA PHE A 53 6.08 4.42 -2.07
C PHE A 53 5.16 4.83 -0.91
N PHE A 54 3.99 5.42 -1.18
CA PHE A 54 3.13 6.02 -0.16
C PHE A 54 3.93 7.03 0.68
N ASP A 55 4.19 8.22 0.14
CA ASP A 55 5.14 9.19 0.71
C ASP A 55 4.97 9.45 2.22
N ALA A 56 3.73 9.48 2.71
CA ALA A 56 3.43 9.63 4.14
C ALA A 56 3.90 8.44 5.00
N LEU A 57 3.74 7.21 4.50
CA LEU A 57 4.24 6.00 5.16
C LEU A 57 5.77 5.96 5.12
N LEU A 58 6.35 6.35 3.99
CA LEU A 58 7.80 6.43 3.84
C LEU A 58 8.40 7.46 4.82
N ASP A 59 7.85 8.68 4.90
CA ASP A 59 8.28 9.70 5.86
C ASP A 59 8.15 9.22 7.32
N ALA A 60 7.00 8.61 7.66
CA ALA A 60 6.80 8.04 8.99
C ALA A 60 7.86 6.99 9.34
N LYS A 61 8.17 6.07 8.42
CA LYS A 61 9.18 5.02 8.63
C LYS A 61 10.60 5.58 8.67
N VAL A 62 10.92 6.57 7.82
CA VAL A 62 12.23 7.22 7.86
C VAL A 62 12.46 7.90 9.21
N ARG A 63 11.45 8.56 9.77
CA ARG A 63 11.54 9.17 11.10
C ARG A 63 11.63 8.13 12.23
N GLU A 64 10.92 7.01 12.11
CA GLU A 64 10.98 5.90 13.07
C GLU A 64 12.38 5.25 13.10
N PHE A 65 12.96 4.96 11.93
CA PHE A 65 14.27 4.32 11.83
C PHE A 65 15.45 5.27 12.04
N ASN A 66 15.27 6.55 11.72
CA ASN A 66 16.31 7.57 11.88
C ASN A 66 15.74 8.81 12.58
N PRO A 67 15.75 8.85 13.92
CA PRO A 67 15.27 10.01 14.69
C PRO A 67 16.04 11.31 14.43
N ARG A 68 17.23 11.23 13.81
CA ARG A 68 18.04 12.40 13.43
C ARG A 68 17.77 12.85 12.00
N PHE A 69 16.89 12.17 11.27
CA PHE A 69 16.51 12.55 9.93
C PHE A 69 15.95 13.97 9.95
N ARG A 70 16.58 14.83 9.15
CA ARG A 70 16.08 16.15 8.82
C ARG A 70 15.86 16.15 7.33
N GLU A 71 14.63 16.39 6.92
CA GLU A 71 14.32 16.56 5.52
C GLU A 71 15.17 17.71 4.98
N ILE A 72 16.10 17.39 4.09
CA ILE A 72 16.88 18.41 3.39
C ILE A 72 15.95 18.92 2.30
N THR A 73 15.17 19.95 2.64
CA THR A 73 14.37 20.68 1.66
C THR A 73 15.34 21.25 0.62
N ARG A 74 15.44 20.63 -0.56
CA ARG A 74 15.92 21.36 -1.73
C ARG A 74 14.79 22.32 -2.11
N LEU A 75 14.93 23.55 -1.64
CA LEU A 75 14.20 24.72 -2.14
C LEU A 75 14.56 24.95 -3.63
N PRO A 76 13.67 25.61 -4.38
CA PRO A 76 13.05 25.11 -5.62
C PRO A 76 13.97 25.01 -6.84
#